data_AF-A0A8K0EGZ3-F1
#
_entry.id   AF-A0A8K0EGZ3-F1
#
_cell.length_a   1.000
_cell.length_b   1.000
_cell.length_c   1.000
_cell.angle_alpha   90.00
_cell.angle_beta   90.00
_cell.angle_gamma   90.00
#
_symmetry.space_group_name_H-M   'P 1'
#
loop_
_entity.id
_entity.type
_entity.pdbx_description
1 polymer ?
#
loop_
_entity_poly.entity_id
_entity_poly.type
_entity_poly.pdbx_seq_one_letter_code
_entity_poly.pdbx_strand_id
1 'polypeptide(L)'
;MKETVTFPGSSTARLVKWKVQPGDSVYQGTVLAVCGATEEGNRADNAEDAADTQGGRGAVGALGREVKIRADRVGVVLQLRRAVGDVVKPG
;
A
#
# COMPACT_ATOMS: atom_id res chain seq x y z
N MET A 1 14.76 2.56 -19.33
CA MET A 1 14.63 3.07 -17.95
C MET A 1 13.89 2.03 -17.11
N LYS A 2 14.44 1.62 -15.96
CA LYS A 2 13.74 0.76 -15.01
C LYS A 2 13.10 1.66 -13.96
N GLU A 3 11.78 1.67 -13.86
CA GLU A 3 11.09 2.40 -12.81
C GLU A 3 10.78 1.51 -11.61
N THR A 4 10.75 2.16 -10.45
CA THR A 4 10.45 1.53 -9.16
C THR A 4 9.14 2.12 -8.67
N VAL A 5 8.16 1.26 -8.39
CA VAL A 5 6.88 1.68 -7.81
C VAL A 5 7.06 1.86 -6.31
N THR A 6 6.76 3.05 -5.81
CA THR A 6 6.84 3.40 -4.39
C THR A 6 5.54 3.04 -3.68
N PHE A 7 5.63 2.62 -2.40
CA PHE A 7 4.45 2.35 -1.60
C PHE A 7 3.77 3.68 -1.20
N PRO A 8 2.49 3.91 -1.54
CA PRO A 8 1.84 5.21 -1.34
C PRO A 8 1.23 5.39 0.07
N GLY A 9 1.37 4.42 0.98
CA GLY A 9 0.79 4.51 2.32
C GLY A 9 1.59 5.43 3.25
N SER A 10 0.92 6.05 4.22
CA SER A 10 1.53 6.86 5.29
C SER A 10 2.08 6.03 6.46
N SER A 11 1.79 4.73 6.49
CA SER A 11 2.13 3.83 7.59
C SER A 11 2.66 2.51 7.07
N THR A 12 3.44 1.84 7.90
CA THR A 12 4.03 0.54 7.58
C THR A 12 2.97 -0.53 7.33
N ALA A 13 3.07 -1.23 6.21
CA ALA A 13 2.14 -2.29 5.83
C ALA A 13 2.89 -3.59 5.55
N ARG A 14 2.22 -4.74 5.63
CA ARG A 14 2.77 -6.04 5.25
C ARG A 14 2.29 -6.38 3.85
N LEU A 15 3.19 -6.74 2.94
CA LEU A 15 2.82 -7.24 1.63
C LEU A 15 2.09 -8.57 1.77
N VAL A 16 0.80 -8.61 1.45
CA VAL A 16 -0.04 -9.81 1.56
C VAL A 16 0.02 -10.63 0.28
N LYS A 17 -0.01 -9.98 -0.89
CA LYS A 17 -0.02 -10.67 -2.18
C LYS A 17 0.36 -9.76 -3.35
N TRP A 18 1.09 -10.32 -4.31
CA TRP A 18 1.23 -9.78 -5.65
C TRP A 18 0.03 -10.16 -6.54
N LYS A 19 -0.50 -9.19 -7.27
CA LYS A 19 -1.58 -9.37 -8.26
C LYS A 19 -1.06 -9.45 -9.69
N VAL A 20 0.25 -9.32 -9.85
CA VAL A 20 0.98 -9.37 -11.12
C VAL A 20 2.21 -10.25 -10.96
N GLN A 21 2.78 -10.68 -12.07
CA GLN A 21 4.03 -11.43 -12.16
C GLN A 21 5.00 -10.79 -13.16
N PRO A 22 6.31 -11.10 -13.11
CA PRO A 22 7.25 -10.66 -14.13
C PRO A 22 6.79 -11.11 -15.53
N GLY A 23 6.79 -10.18 -16.49
CA GLY A 23 6.28 -10.37 -17.85
C GLY A 23 4.87 -9.81 -18.08
N ASP A 24 4.11 -9.50 -17.03
CA ASP A 24 2.77 -8.93 -17.19
C ASP A 24 2.82 -7.48 -17.69
N SER A 25 1.95 -7.17 -18.66
CA SER A 25 1.65 -5.80 -19.05
C SER A 25 0.62 -5.20 -18.10
N VAL A 26 0.88 -3.99 -17.62
CA VAL A 26 0.02 -3.24 -16.70
C VAL A 26 -0.35 -1.89 -17.30
N TYR A 27 -1.52 -1.39 -16.95
CA TYR A 27 -1.99 -0.05 -17.32
C TYR A 27 -2.01 0.85 -16.09
N GLN A 28 -2.10 2.16 -16.31
CA GLN A 28 -2.32 3.10 -15.21
C GLN A 28 -3.55 2.69 -14.39
N GLY A 29 -3.39 2.61 -13.08
CA GLY A 29 -4.42 2.17 -12.14
C GLY A 29 -4.51 0.66 -11.92
N THR A 30 -3.79 -0.18 -12.69
CA THR A 30 -3.75 -1.63 -12.46
C THR A 30 -3.24 -1.94 -11.05
N VAL A 31 -3.94 -2.80 -10.32
CA VAL A 31 -3.52 -3.22 -8.97
C VAL A 31 -2.33 -4.17 -9.09
N LEU A 32 -1.18 -3.76 -8.55
CA LEU A 32 0.06 -4.52 -8.55
C LEU A 32 0.16 -5.44 -7.33
N ALA A 33 -0.22 -4.93 -6.16
CA ALA A 33 -0.10 -5.64 -4.90
C ALA A 33 -1.18 -5.24 -3.91
N VAL A 34 -1.40 -6.11 -2.93
CA VAL A 34 -2.24 -5.87 -1.76
C VAL A 34 -1.36 -5.95 -0.52
N CYS A 35 -1.42 -4.93 0.31
CA CYS A 35 -0.73 -4.86 1.58
C CYS A 35 -1.76 -4.77 2.71
N GLY A 36 -1.55 -5.45 3.83
CA GLY A 36 -2.38 -5.33 5.02
C GLY A 36 -1.70 -4.41 6.04
N ALA A 37 -2.49 -3.70 6.85
CA ALA A 37 -1.94 -2.96 7.98
C ALA A 37 -1.14 -3.89 8.91
N THR A 38 -0.02 -3.40 9.45
CA THR A 38 0.71 -4.07 10.53
C THR A 38 0.25 -3.51 11.88
N GLU A 39 0.27 -4.32 12.93
CA GLU A 39 -0.09 -3.89 14.30
C GLU A 39 0.76 -2.70 14.78
N GLU A 40 1.99 -2.57 14.26
CA GLU A 40 2.91 -1.45 14.52
C GLU A 40 2.43 -0.12 13.90
N GLY A 41 1.67 -0.16 12.80
CA GLY A 41 1.00 1.01 12.24
C GLY A 41 -0.29 1.39 12.99
N ASN A 42 -0.83 0.48 13.81
CA ASN A 42 -2.04 0.71 14.60
C ASN A 42 -1.74 1.40 15.95
N ARG A 43 -0.46 1.44 16.36
CA ARG A 43 -0.01 2.02 17.63
C ARG A 43 0.37 3.50 17.52
N ALA A 44 0.58 4.02 16.31
CA ALA A 44 0.98 5.42 16.10
C ALA A 44 -0.21 6.41 16.07
N ASP A 45 -1.45 5.96 15.94
CA ASP A 45 -2.65 6.83 15.85
C ASP A 45 -3.48 6.89 17.14
N ASN A 46 -3.09 6.17 18.21
CA ASN A 46 -3.82 6.17 19.49
C ASN A 46 -3.15 7.01 20.59
N ALA A 47 -2.27 7.92 20.21
CA ALA A 47 -1.74 8.93 21.11
C ALA A 47 -1.87 10.29 20.44
N GLU A 48 -3.09 10.82 20.39
CA GLU A 48 -3.38 12.20 20.82
C GLU A 48 -4.90 12.42 20.82
N ASP A 49 -5.38 12.67 22.03
CA ASP A 49 -6.74 13.04 22.38
C ASP A 49 -7.11 14.42 21.82
N ALA A 50 -8.37 14.56 21.44
CA ALA A 50 -9.15 15.80 21.35
C ALA A 50 -8.64 16.96 20.46
N ALA A 51 -9.15 17.05 19.22
CA ALA A 51 -9.62 18.33 18.68
C ALA A 51 -10.65 18.15 17.56
N ASP A 52 -11.71 18.93 17.69
CA ASP A 52 -12.89 19.09 16.87
C ASP A 52 -12.58 19.46 15.38
N THR A 53 -13.39 18.90 14.48
CA THR A 53 -13.78 19.40 13.15
C THR A 53 -12.69 19.84 12.14
N GLN A 54 -12.52 19.05 11.07
CA GLN A 54 -12.89 19.43 9.68
C GLN A 54 -12.13 18.59 8.63
N GLY A 55 -12.87 17.84 7.81
CA GLY A 55 -12.49 17.55 6.43
C GLY A 55 -11.51 16.40 6.19
N GLY A 56 -12.03 15.18 6.02
CA GLY A 56 -11.25 14.07 5.48
C GLY A 56 -12.13 12.86 5.18
N ARG A 57 -12.63 12.76 3.95
CA ARG A 57 -13.43 11.64 3.45
C ARG A 57 -12.79 10.29 3.82
N GLY A 58 -13.53 9.46 4.56
CA GLY A 58 -13.28 8.00 4.58
C GLY A 58 -13.30 7.34 5.95
N ALA A 59 -14.36 7.54 6.73
CA ALA A 59 -14.74 6.58 7.75
C ALA A 59 -15.17 5.27 7.07
N VAL A 60 -14.30 4.26 7.08
CA VAL A 60 -14.70 2.85 6.96
C VAL A 60 -13.96 2.06 8.03
N GLY A 61 -14.74 1.44 8.90
CA GLY A 61 -14.35 0.99 10.23
C GLY A 61 -13.30 -0.11 10.31
N ALA A 62 -12.99 -0.40 11.57
CA ALA A 62 -11.99 -1.32 12.09
C ALA A 62 -12.16 -2.79 11.64
N LEU A 63 -11.70 -3.10 10.44
CA LEU A 63 -11.29 -4.42 9.95
C LEU A 63 -9.99 -4.15 9.17
N GLY A 64 -8.89 -4.81 9.53
CA GLY A 64 -7.53 -4.49 9.06
C GLY A 64 -7.47 -3.94 7.63
N ARG A 65 -7.24 -2.64 7.49
CA ARG A 65 -7.37 -1.93 6.21
C ARG A 65 -6.33 -2.45 5.22
N GLU A 66 -6.80 -3.10 4.15
CA GLU A 66 -5.96 -3.48 3.02
C GLU A 66 -5.65 -2.26 2.14
N VAL A 67 -4.37 -2.01 1.88
CA VAL A 67 -3.87 -0.98 0.97
C VAL A 67 -3.49 -1.63 -0.36
N LYS A 68 -4.06 -1.13 -1.46
CA LYS A 68 -3.77 -1.61 -2.81
C LYS A 68 -2.72 -0.72 -3.48
N ILE A 69 -1.59 -1.29 -3.85
CA ILE A 69 -0.59 -0.60 -4.69
C ILE A 69 -1.06 -0.67 -6.14
N ARG A 70 -1.08 0.46 -6.83
CA ARG A 70 -1.49 0.56 -8.24
C ARG A 70 -0.34 1.09 -9.10
N ALA A 71 -0.30 0.67 -10.35
CA ALA A 71 0.60 1.22 -11.34
C ALA A 71 0.24 2.68 -11.62
N ASP A 72 1.23 3.57 -11.61
CA ASP A 72 1.07 4.99 -11.96
C ASP A 72 1.00 5.20 -13.48
N ARG A 73 1.53 4.25 -14.27
CA ARG A 73 1.59 4.32 -15.74
C ARG A 73 1.53 2.94 -16.40
N VAL A 74 1.43 2.95 -17.73
CA VAL A 74 1.49 1.75 -18.56
C VAL A 74 2.93 1.20 -18.63
N GLY A 75 3.09 -0.13 -18.60
CA GLY A 75 4.40 -0.77 -18.71
C GLY A 75 4.36 -2.28 -18.59
N VAL A 76 5.55 -2.89 -18.51
CA VAL A 76 5.73 -4.34 -18.27
C VAL A 76 6.44 -4.55 -16.95
N VAL A 77 5.93 -5.47 -16.13
CA VAL A 77 6.54 -5.85 -14.85
C VAL A 77 7.82 -6.63 -15.13
N LEU A 78 8.98 -6.07 -14.81
CA LEU A 78 10.26 -6.76 -15.03
C LEU A 78 10.67 -7.66 -13.86
N GLN A 79 10.35 -7.25 -12.63
CA GLN A 79 10.83 -7.91 -11.43
C GLN A 79 10.01 -7.50 -10.21
N LEU A 80 9.80 -8.44 -9.30
CA LEU A 80 9.22 -8.19 -7.96
C LEU A 80 10.36 -8.24 -6.93
N ARG A 81 10.55 -7.16 -6.16
CA ARG A 81 11.69 -7.03 -5.23
C ARG A 81 11.37 -7.40 -3.77
N ARG A 82 10.09 -7.58 -3.44
CA ARG A 82 9.63 -7.91 -2.08
C ARG A 82 8.93 -9.25 -2.07
N ALA A 83 9.16 -10.03 -1.02
CA ALA A 83 8.48 -11.28 -0.78
C ALA A 83 7.13 -11.04 -0.09
N VAL A 84 6.16 -11.92 -0.35
CA VAL A 84 4.93 -11.93 0.45
C VAL A 84 5.29 -12.18 1.91
N GLY A 85 4.72 -11.37 2.79
CA GLY A 85 5.06 -11.30 4.21
C GLY A 85 6.04 -10.18 4.56
N ASP A 86 6.72 -9.56 3.59
CA ASP A 86 7.62 -8.44 3.87
C ASP A 86 6.87 -7.21 4.40
N VAL A 87 7.53 -6.51 5.32
CA VAL A 87 7.06 -5.23 5.84
C VAL A 87 7.56 -4.11 4.92
N VAL A 88 6.63 -3.36 4.32
CA VAL A 88 6.88 -2.20 3.45
C VAL A 88 6.64 -0.90 4.21
N LYS A 89 7.58 0.03 4.08
CA LYS A 89 7.51 1.37 4.67
C LYS A 89 7.08 2.39 3.62
N PRO A 90 6.52 3.54 4.02
CA PRO A 90 6.36 4.70 3.14
C PRO A 90 7.71 5.15 2.57
N GLY A 91 7.72 5.57 1.30
CA GLY A 91 8.94 6.07 0.61
C GLY A 91 9.76 5.00 -0.09
#